data_AF-A0A2N2UR13-F1
#
_entry.id   AF-A0A2N2UR13-F1
#
_cell.length_a   1.000
_cell.length_b   1.000
_cell.length_c   1.000
_cell.angle_alpha   90.00
_cell.angle_beta   90.00
_cell.angle_gamma   90.00
#
_symmetry.space_group_name_H-M   'P 1'
#
loop_
_entity.id
_entity.type
_entity.pdbx_description
1 polymer ?
#
loop_
_entity_poly.entity_id
_entity_poly.type
_entity_poly.pdbx_seq_one_letter_code
_entity_poly.pdbx_strand_id
1 'polypeptide(L)'
;MARETIPKAVRDELLDSYDHRCAVCGGDRPQVHHIDEDASNNDVSNLLPLCPNCHLRDQHNPTRKVEIPKLRLFRKYRDPAILKPQFHPIYIRQLFLDEVGDWDGEVDDLSELEEEVRELIDLIQALEMGAFYAKGLSKLLGPERHAYIYSLEGGRDFRFEQQRREENREYRKRLADNREKALALIVELLRYQPWANA
;
A
#
# COMPACT_ATOMS: atom_id res chain seq x y z
N MET A 1 10.57 -29.28 -12.23
CA MET A 1 10.78 -28.38 -13.38
C MET A 1 12.11 -27.68 -13.18
N ALA A 2 12.94 -27.53 -14.22
CA ALA A 2 14.21 -26.82 -14.10
C ALA A 2 13.93 -25.36 -13.74
N ARG A 3 14.57 -24.83 -12.70
CA ARG A 3 14.46 -23.41 -12.35
C ARG A 3 15.06 -22.61 -13.51
N GLU A 4 14.29 -21.73 -14.12
CA GLU A 4 14.85 -20.80 -15.09
C GLU A 4 15.92 -19.96 -14.39
N THR A 5 17.09 -19.87 -15.02
CA THR A 5 18.21 -19.15 -14.44
C THR A 5 18.01 -17.66 -14.64
N ILE A 6 18.02 -16.90 -13.54
CA ILE A 6 17.97 -15.43 -13.59
C ILE A 6 19.09 -14.92 -14.50
N PRO A 7 18.79 -14.10 -15.52
CA PRO A 7 19.82 -13.52 -16.38
C PRO A 7 20.87 -12.77 -15.56
N LYS A 8 22.15 -12.94 -15.92
CA LYS A 8 23.26 -12.32 -15.17
C LYS A 8 23.12 -10.80 -15.07
N ALA A 9 22.70 -10.14 -16.14
CA ALA A 9 22.51 -8.69 -16.16
C ALA A 9 21.46 -8.21 -15.14
N VAL A 10 20.31 -8.88 -15.08
CA VAL A 10 19.23 -8.61 -14.11
C VAL A 10 19.72 -8.80 -12.68
N ARG A 11 20.46 -9.88 -12.44
CA ARG A 11 21.04 -10.18 -11.13
C ARG A 11 22.05 -9.11 -10.70
N ASP A 12 22.96 -8.72 -11.59
CA ASP A 12 23.99 -7.74 -11.31
C ASP A 12 23.35 -6.37 -11.05
N GLU A 13 22.38 -5.95 -11.87
CA GLU A 13 21.59 -4.72 -11.67
C GLU A 13 20.90 -4.69 -10.30
N LEU A 14 20.23 -5.80 -9.92
CA LEU A 14 19.59 -5.91 -8.62
C LEU A 14 20.60 -5.76 -7.48
N LEU A 15 21.71 -6.49 -7.54
CA LEU A 15 22.71 -6.48 -6.48
C LEU A 15 23.40 -5.12 -6.35
N ASP A 16 23.72 -4.47 -7.48
CA ASP A 16 24.29 -3.12 -7.51
C ASP A 16 23.34 -2.11 -6.86
N SER A 17 22.02 -2.22 -7.11
CA SER A 17 21.02 -1.32 -6.53
C SER A 17 20.85 -1.41 -5.01
N TYR A 18 21.44 -2.44 -4.39
CA TYR A 18 21.44 -2.72 -2.96
C TYR A 18 22.87 -2.83 -2.38
N ASP A 19 23.90 -2.34 -3.09
CA ASP A 19 25.31 -2.40 -2.68
C ASP A 19 25.78 -3.81 -2.29
N HIS A 20 25.27 -4.84 -2.99
CA HIS A 20 25.48 -6.26 -2.67
C HIS A 20 25.09 -6.66 -1.24
N ARG A 21 24.15 -5.93 -0.62
CA ARG A 21 23.64 -6.20 0.73
C ARG A 21 22.21 -6.72 0.71
N CYS A 22 21.83 -7.38 1.80
CA CYS A 22 20.47 -7.80 2.01
C CYS A 22 19.53 -6.59 2.15
N ALA A 23 18.43 -6.60 1.39
CA ALA A 23 17.41 -5.55 1.44
C ALA A 23 16.80 -5.38 2.84
N VAL A 24 16.68 -6.45 3.62
CA VAL A 24 15.99 -6.46 4.92
C VAL A 24 16.91 -6.05 6.08
N CYS A 25 18.12 -6.61 6.14
CA CYS A 25 19.00 -6.45 7.30
C CYS A 25 20.39 -5.87 6.98
N GLY A 26 20.70 -5.61 5.71
CA GLY A 26 22.01 -5.10 5.29
C GLY A 26 23.16 -6.11 5.34
N GLY A 27 22.89 -7.36 5.68
CA GLY A 27 23.89 -8.43 5.75
C GLY A 27 24.48 -8.83 4.39
N ASP A 28 25.67 -9.42 4.42
CA ASP A 28 26.44 -9.75 3.22
C ASP A 28 25.96 -11.04 2.53
N ARG A 29 26.46 -11.27 1.30
CA ARG A 29 26.21 -12.45 0.46
C ARG A 29 24.72 -12.75 0.25
N PRO A 30 23.93 -11.77 -0.25
CA PRO A 30 22.53 -12.00 -0.54
C PRO A 30 22.33 -12.98 -1.69
N GLN A 31 21.27 -13.76 -1.58
CA GLN A 31 20.67 -14.59 -2.61
C GLN A 31 19.47 -13.86 -3.20
N VAL A 32 19.18 -14.09 -4.48
CA VAL A 32 18.04 -13.47 -5.15
C VAL A 32 16.78 -14.25 -4.84
N HIS A 33 15.74 -13.53 -4.39
CA HIS A 33 14.44 -14.05 -4.03
C HIS A 33 13.35 -13.39 -4.90
N HIS A 34 12.43 -14.20 -5.43
CA HIS A 34 11.27 -13.78 -6.21
C HIS A 34 10.10 -13.45 -5.28
N ILE A 35 9.57 -12.24 -5.35
CA ILE A 35 8.51 -11.72 -4.48
C ILE A 35 7.18 -12.47 -4.70
N ASP A 36 6.88 -12.85 -5.93
CA ASP A 36 5.65 -13.55 -6.32
C ASP A 36 5.76 -15.08 -6.25
N GLU A 37 6.89 -15.60 -5.77
CA GLU A 37 7.21 -17.04 -5.70
C GLU A 37 7.29 -17.74 -7.09
N ASP A 38 7.22 -16.99 -8.19
CA ASP A 38 7.35 -17.50 -9.56
C ASP A 38 8.79 -17.35 -10.07
N ALA A 39 9.48 -18.48 -10.22
CA ALA A 39 10.86 -18.53 -10.69
C ALA A 39 11.05 -18.12 -12.17
N SER A 40 9.97 -18.00 -12.95
CA SER A 40 10.02 -17.54 -14.34
C SER A 40 9.94 -16.00 -14.46
N ASN A 41 9.41 -15.33 -13.44
CA ASN A 41 9.27 -13.88 -13.42
C ASN A 41 10.56 -13.17 -12.99
N ASN A 42 11.45 -12.94 -13.94
CA ASN A 42 12.77 -12.35 -13.72
C ASN A 42 12.79 -10.81 -13.78
N ASP A 43 11.65 -10.12 -13.63
CA ASP A 43 11.62 -8.66 -13.59
C ASP A 43 12.36 -8.13 -12.35
N VAL A 44 13.23 -7.13 -12.51
CA VAL A 44 14.04 -6.56 -11.41
C VAL A 44 13.17 -6.02 -10.26
N SER A 45 11.94 -5.59 -10.54
CA SER A 45 10.94 -5.17 -9.55
C SER A 45 10.26 -6.32 -8.80
N ASN A 46 10.36 -7.55 -9.32
CA ASN A 46 9.88 -8.77 -8.67
C ASN A 46 10.97 -9.46 -7.85
N LEU A 47 12.19 -8.93 -7.83
CA LEU A 47 13.33 -9.56 -7.16
C LEU A 47 13.79 -8.77 -5.92
N LEU A 48 14.26 -9.50 -4.91
CA LEU A 48 14.86 -8.98 -3.68
C LEU A 48 16.18 -9.71 -3.35
N PRO A 49 17.25 -8.98 -2.99
CA PRO A 49 18.45 -9.59 -2.45
C PRO A 49 18.29 -9.88 -0.94
N LEU A 50 18.27 -11.14 -0.55
CA LEU A 50 18.12 -11.58 0.84
C LEU A 50 19.31 -12.41 1.31
N CYS A 51 19.89 -12.11 2.48
CA CYS A 51 20.93 -12.98 3.07
C CYS A 51 20.32 -14.35 3.45
N PRO A 52 21.14 -15.42 3.62
CA PRO A 52 20.64 -16.73 3.98
C PRO A 52 19.71 -16.72 5.21
N ASN A 53 19.99 -15.90 6.22
CA ASN A 53 19.14 -15.82 7.42
C ASN A 53 17.74 -15.24 7.11
N CYS A 54 17.65 -14.18 6.31
CA CYS A 54 16.38 -13.59 5.92
C CYS A 54 15.64 -14.46 4.89
N HIS A 55 16.38 -15.08 3.97
CA HIS A 55 15.86 -15.99 2.96
C HIS A 55 15.27 -17.26 3.59
N LEU A 56 15.89 -17.78 4.66
CA LEU A 56 15.42 -18.97 5.38
C LEU A 56 14.27 -18.68 6.34
N ARG A 57 14.18 -17.48 6.93
CA ARG A 57 13.00 -17.06 7.72
C ARG A 57 11.72 -17.10 6.91
N ASP A 58 11.84 -16.84 5.62
CA ASP A 58 10.76 -16.94 4.64
C ASP A 58 10.38 -18.41 4.36
N GLN A 59 11.40 -19.28 4.27
CA GLN A 59 11.20 -20.69 3.90
C GLN A 59 10.87 -21.64 5.06
N HIS A 60 11.21 -21.30 6.31
CA HIS A 60 11.11 -22.22 7.46
C HIS A 60 9.83 -22.07 8.29
N ASN A 61 8.91 -21.18 7.91
CA ASN A 61 7.61 -21.08 8.57
C ASN A 61 6.48 -21.33 7.57
N PRO A 62 6.23 -22.60 7.16
CA PRO A 62 5.25 -22.95 6.12
C PRO A 62 3.81 -22.54 6.47
N THR A 63 3.54 -22.10 7.70
CA THR A 63 2.23 -21.61 8.15
C THR A 63 2.08 -20.09 8.11
N ARG A 64 3.17 -19.31 7.97
CA ARG A 64 3.11 -17.85 7.86
C ARG A 64 3.14 -17.47 6.38
N LYS A 65 1.97 -17.28 5.78
CA LYS A 65 1.87 -16.72 4.43
C LYS A 65 2.57 -15.36 4.40
N VAL A 66 3.60 -15.26 3.57
CA VAL A 66 4.25 -13.99 3.27
C VAL A 66 3.26 -13.18 2.47
N GLU A 67 2.92 -11.98 2.95
CA GLU A 67 1.97 -11.12 2.24
C GLU A 67 2.68 -10.51 1.02
N ILE A 68 2.54 -11.16 -0.14
CA ILE A 68 3.14 -10.73 -1.42
C ILE A 68 2.93 -9.21 -1.69
N PRO A 69 1.73 -8.62 -1.48
CA PRO A 69 1.55 -7.19 -1.74
C PRO A 69 2.36 -6.32 -0.77
N LYS A 70 2.60 -6.78 0.45
CA LYS A 70 3.46 -6.12 1.42
C LYS A 70 4.94 -6.17 1.01
N LEU A 71 5.41 -7.27 0.43
CA LEU A 71 6.75 -7.36 -0.15
C LEU A 71 6.91 -6.44 -1.38
N ARG A 72 5.88 -6.32 -2.22
CA ARG A 72 5.86 -5.35 -3.33
C ARG A 72 5.96 -3.91 -2.82
N LEU A 73 5.22 -3.58 -1.75
CA LEU A 73 5.30 -2.28 -1.09
C LEU A 73 6.72 -2.02 -0.56
N PHE A 74 7.31 -3.01 0.11
CA PHE A 74 8.69 -2.95 0.58
C PHE A 74 9.69 -2.75 -0.57
N ARG A 75 9.53 -3.45 -1.69
CA ARG A 75 10.40 -3.31 -2.87
C ARG A 75 10.32 -1.92 -3.51
N LYS A 76 9.12 -1.31 -3.50
CA LYS A 76 8.86 0.04 -4.04
C LYS A 76 9.54 1.12 -3.19
N TYR A 77 9.35 1.08 -1.88
CA TYR A 77 9.82 2.16 -1.00
C TYR A 77 11.15 1.90 -0.30
N ARG A 78 11.63 0.65 -0.30
CA ARG A 78 12.89 0.20 0.32
C ARG A 78 12.99 0.54 1.82
N ASP A 79 11.86 0.62 2.51
CA ASP A 79 11.81 0.95 3.94
C ASP A 79 11.58 -0.31 4.79
N PRO A 80 12.53 -0.74 5.63
CA PRO A 80 12.41 -1.96 6.43
C PRO A 80 11.30 -1.88 7.48
N ALA A 81 10.84 -0.67 7.85
CA ALA A 81 9.73 -0.48 8.78
C ALA A 81 8.43 -1.13 8.25
N ILE A 82 8.27 -1.23 6.93
CA ILE A 82 7.14 -1.92 6.28
C ILE A 82 7.07 -3.39 6.72
N LEU A 83 8.20 -4.06 6.92
CA LEU A 83 8.23 -5.48 7.27
C LEU A 83 8.00 -5.73 8.77
N LYS A 84 7.98 -4.68 9.60
CA LYS A 84 7.78 -4.80 11.04
C LYS A 84 6.32 -5.20 11.35
N PRO A 85 6.07 -6.00 12.41
CA PRO A 85 4.71 -6.34 12.84
C PRO A 85 3.84 -5.12 13.15
N GLN A 86 4.44 -4.04 13.68
CA GLN A 86 3.78 -2.79 14.05
C GLN A 86 3.13 -2.08 12.85
N PHE A 87 3.63 -2.30 11.63
CA PHE A 87 3.03 -1.73 10.42
C PHE A 87 1.78 -2.48 9.96
N HIS A 88 1.56 -3.73 10.40
CA HIS A 88 0.46 -4.56 9.89
C HIS A 88 -0.94 -3.94 10.08
N PRO A 89 -1.30 -3.31 11.22
CA PRO A 89 -2.60 -2.65 11.37
C PRO A 89 -2.84 -1.49 10.38
N ILE A 90 -1.77 -0.78 9.99
CA ILE A 90 -1.82 0.28 8.99
C ILE A 90 -1.99 -0.34 7.61
N TYR A 91 -1.20 -1.38 7.31
CA TYR A 91 -1.26 -2.12 6.04
C TYR A 91 -2.66 -2.63 5.73
N ILE A 92 -3.34 -3.28 6.70
CA ILE A 92 -4.70 -3.79 6.49
C ILE A 92 -5.68 -2.66 6.17
N ARG A 93 -5.58 -1.53 6.88
CA ARG A 93 -6.49 -0.38 6.69
C ARG A 93 -6.26 0.42 5.43
N GLN A 94 -5.13 0.24 4.74
CA GLN A 94 -4.91 0.88 3.44
C GLN A 94 -5.27 -0.02 2.25
N LEU A 95 -5.61 -1.30 2.48
CA LEU A 95 -5.88 -2.25 1.39
C LEU A 95 -7.03 -1.83 0.49
N PHE A 96 -8.05 -1.15 1.04
CA PHE A 96 -9.16 -0.62 0.25
C PHE A 96 -8.69 0.29 -0.89
N LEU A 97 -7.57 1.01 -0.72
CA LEU A 97 -7.02 1.87 -1.78
C LEU A 97 -6.60 1.06 -3.02
N ASP A 98 -6.24 -0.20 -2.85
CA ASP A 98 -5.92 -1.09 -3.96
C ASP A 98 -7.19 -1.53 -4.71
N GLU A 99 -8.32 -1.66 -3.99
CA GLU A 99 -9.61 -2.11 -4.54
C GLU A 99 -10.38 -1.00 -5.27
N VAL A 100 -10.16 0.27 -4.90
CA VAL A 100 -10.88 1.42 -5.48
C VAL A 100 -10.65 1.58 -7.00
N GLY A 101 -9.49 1.17 -7.51
CA GLY A 101 -9.14 1.33 -8.93
C GLY A 101 -9.83 0.36 -9.89
N ASP A 102 -10.28 -0.80 -9.38
CA ASP A 102 -10.77 -1.91 -10.21
C ASP A 102 -12.30 -1.94 -10.34
N TRP A 103 -12.99 -0.96 -9.74
CA TRP A 103 -14.44 -0.98 -9.63
C TRP A 103 -15.14 -0.13 -10.70
N ASP A 104 -15.90 -0.81 -11.56
CA ASP A 104 -16.70 -0.23 -12.66
C ASP A 104 -18.21 -0.17 -12.35
N GLY A 105 -18.62 -0.57 -11.14
CA GLY A 105 -20.02 -0.72 -10.74
C GLY A 105 -20.80 0.60 -10.55
N GLU A 106 -22.12 0.46 -10.39
CA GLU A 106 -23.07 1.55 -10.09
C GLU A 106 -23.58 1.52 -8.64
N VAL A 107 -22.72 1.22 -7.66
CA VAL A 107 -23.10 1.37 -6.24
C VAL A 107 -23.12 2.84 -5.86
N ASP A 108 -24.33 3.30 -5.50
CA ASP A 108 -24.66 4.67 -5.12
C ASP A 108 -24.24 5.05 -3.69
N ASP A 109 -23.79 4.10 -2.88
CA ASP A 109 -23.40 4.31 -1.48
C ASP A 109 -21.90 4.13 -1.27
N LEU A 110 -21.26 5.15 -0.69
CA LEU A 110 -19.84 5.17 -0.34
C LEU A 110 -19.62 5.19 1.17
N SER A 111 -20.66 4.98 1.96
CA SER A 111 -20.58 5.00 3.43
C SER A 111 -19.47 4.11 3.99
N GLU A 112 -19.35 2.88 3.48
CA GLU A 112 -18.29 1.93 3.85
C GLU A 112 -16.89 2.48 3.51
N LEU A 113 -16.71 3.00 2.29
CA LEU A 113 -15.43 3.55 1.83
C LEU A 113 -15.03 4.82 2.61
N GLU A 114 -16.00 5.68 2.95
CA GLU A 114 -15.76 6.85 3.80
C GLU A 114 -15.38 6.45 5.23
N GLU A 115 -15.98 5.38 5.75
CA GLU A 115 -15.62 4.80 7.04
C GLU A 115 -14.19 4.24 7.04
N GLU A 116 -13.80 3.48 6.01
CA GLU A 116 -12.43 2.97 5.87
C GLU A 116 -11.39 4.09 5.79
N VAL A 117 -11.67 5.14 5.01
CA VAL A 117 -10.82 6.34 4.93
C VAL A 117 -10.69 7.00 6.30
N ARG A 118 -11.80 7.16 7.02
CA ARG A 118 -11.81 7.76 8.37
C ARG A 118 -11.01 6.91 9.35
N GLU A 119 -11.23 5.59 9.38
CA GLU A 119 -10.49 4.69 10.26
C GLU A 119 -8.97 4.73 10.02
N LEU A 120 -8.56 4.77 8.74
CA LEU A 120 -7.15 4.90 8.39
C LEU A 120 -6.58 6.22 8.90
N ILE A 121 -7.27 7.34 8.67
CA ILE A 121 -6.83 8.67 9.12
C ILE A 121 -6.77 8.73 10.65
N ASP A 122 -7.77 8.20 11.36
CA ASP A 122 -7.82 8.19 12.82
C ASP A 122 -6.68 7.36 13.40
N LEU A 123 -6.38 6.19 12.80
CA LEU A 123 -5.23 5.37 13.19
C LEU A 123 -3.92 6.14 13.00
N ILE A 124 -3.75 6.78 11.84
CA ILE A 124 -2.54 7.56 11.53
C ILE A 124 -2.40 8.73 12.51
N GLN A 125 -3.50 9.40 12.85
CA GLN A 125 -3.51 10.52 13.79
C GLN A 125 -3.02 10.12 15.19
N ALA A 126 -3.25 8.88 15.61
CA ALA A 126 -2.82 8.35 16.90
C ALA A 126 -1.31 8.03 16.99
N LEU A 127 -0.58 8.06 15.88
CA LEU A 127 0.85 7.77 15.83
C LEU A 127 1.73 8.99 16.13
N GLU A 128 3.03 8.77 16.34
CA GLU A 128 3.98 9.88 16.50
C GLU A 128 4.09 10.68 15.20
N MET A 129 4.05 12.02 15.30
CA MET A 129 3.85 12.93 14.16
C MET A 129 2.54 12.71 13.38
N GLY A 130 1.66 11.85 13.88
CA GLY A 130 0.43 11.39 13.23
C GLY A 130 -0.51 12.51 12.82
N ALA A 131 -0.69 13.52 13.67
CA ALA A 131 -1.57 14.66 13.37
C ALA A 131 -1.15 15.44 12.11
N PHE A 132 0.15 15.55 11.83
CA PHE A 132 0.66 16.21 10.63
C PHE A 132 0.32 15.40 9.37
N TYR A 133 0.63 14.09 9.39
CA TYR A 133 0.37 13.19 8.26
C TYR A 133 -1.12 12.93 8.04
N ALA A 134 -1.90 12.81 9.11
CA ALA A 134 -3.36 12.69 9.06
C ALA A 134 -3.97 13.87 8.31
N LYS A 135 -3.54 15.11 8.57
CA LYS A 135 -3.99 16.30 7.81
C LYS A 135 -3.64 16.21 6.32
N GLY A 136 -2.50 15.66 5.98
CA GLY A 136 -2.10 15.39 4.59
C GLY A 136 -3.01 14.36 3.94
N LEU A 137 -3.24 13.23 4.61
CA LEU A 137 -4.12 12.16 4.16
C LEU A 137 -5.57 12.61 4.03
N SER A 138 -6.11 13.40 4.97
CA SER A 138 -7.47 13.95 4.85
C SER A 138 -7.65 14.82 3.62
N LYS A 139 -6.61 15.51 3.15
CA LYS A 139 -6.68 16.30 1.91
C LYS A 139 -6.66 15.43 0.65
N LEU A 140 -5.96 14.29 0.71
CA LEU A 140 -5.85 13.37 -0.43
C LEU A 140 -7.04 12.42 -0.52
N LEU A 141 -7.52 11.97 0.63
CA LEU A 141 -8.47 10.87 0.76
C LEU A 141 -9.82 11.30 1.33
N GLY A 142 -9.92 12.36 2.13
CA GLY A 142 -11.17 12.69 2.82
C GLY A 142 -12.22 13.31 1.89
N PRO A 143 -13.52 12.98 2.02
CA PRO A 143 -14.56 13.41 1.09
C PRO A 143 -14.68 14.93 0.98
N GLU A 144 -15.04 15.42 -0.20
CA GLU A 144 -15.33 16.84 -0.41
C GLU A 144 -16.71 17.17 0.16
N ARG A 145 -16.77 18.19 1.01
CA ARG A 145 -18.05 18.64 1.57
C ARG A 145 -18.80 19.42 0.50
N HIS A 146 -19.74 18.77 -0.17
CA HIS A 146 -20.67 19.41 -1.09
C HIS A 146 -21.94 19.84 -0.35
N ALA A 147 -22.44 21.03 -0.70
CA ALA A 147 -23.74 21.51 -0.23
C ALA A 147 -24.80 21.09 -1.24
N TYR A 148 -25.66 20.14 -0.86
CA TYR A 148 -26.78 19.72 -1.70
C TYR A 148 -27.92 20.72 -1.62
N ILE A 149 -28.47 21.11 -2.77
CA ILE A 149 -29.73 21.84 -2.83
C ILE A 149 -30.85 20.79 -2.84
N TYR A 150 -31.52 20.61 -1.70
CA TYR A 150 -32.71 19.78 -1.62
C TYR A 150 -33.93 20.52 -2.17
N SER A 151 -34.65 19.91 -3.11
CA SER A 151 -36.01 20.32 -3.41
C SER A 151 -36.92 19.97 -2.23
N LEU A 152 -37.71 20.93 -1.75
CA LEU A 152 -38.68 20.76 -0.67
C LEU A 152 -39.95 20.00 -1.10
N GLU A 153 -40.07 19.68 -2.40
CA GLU A 153 -41.17 18.87 -2.93
C GLU A 153 -40.86 17.39 -2.70
N GLY A 154 -41.64 16.72 -1.86
CA GLY A 154 -41.40 15.36 -1.33
C GLY A 154 -41.49 14.19 -2.33
N GLY A 155 -40.80 14.29 -3.47
CA GLY A 155 -40.57 13.22 -4.44
C GLY A 155 -39.09 12.82 -4.52
N ARG A 156 -38.79 11.67 -5.14
CA ARG A 156 -37.41 11.32 -5.51
C ARG A 156 -36.89 12.36 -6.50
N ASP A 157 -35.96 13.18 -6.05
CA ASP A 157 -35.32 14.17 -6.91
C ASP A 157 -34.25 13.46 -7.76
N PHE A 158 -34.62 13.11 -8.99
CA PHE A 158 -33.72 12.48 -9.95
C PHE A 158 -32.44 13.29 -10.19
N ARG A 159 -32.47 14.63 -10.02
CA ARG A 159 -31.27 15.47 -10.17
C ARG A 159 -30.33 15.30 -8.98
N PHE A 160 -30.88 15.21 -7.77
CA PHE A 160 -30.09 14.90 -6.57
C PHE A 160 -29.42 13.52 -6.67
N GLU A 161 -30.16 12.51 -7.13
CA GLU A 161 -29.60 11.16 -7.33
C GLU A 161 -28.49 11.14 -8.39
N GLN A 162 -28.67 11.89 -9.49
CA GLN A 162 -27.63 12.03 -10.53
C GLN A 162 -26.39 12.78 -10.02
N GLN A 163 -26.58 13.90 -9.32
CA GLN A 163 -25.46 14.68 -8.77
C GLN A 163 -24.65 13.83 -7.77
N ARG A 164 -25.34 13.11 -6.87
CA ARG A 164 -24.68 12.23 -5.90
C ARG A 164 -23.89 11.11 -6.59
N ARG A 165 -24.42 10.54 -7.68
CA ARG A 165 -23.71 9.53 -8.49
C ARG A 165 -22.43 10.08 -9.10
N GLU A 166 -22.49 11.28 -9.65
CA GLU A 166 -21.34 11.93 -10.27
C GLU A 166 -20.27 12.25 -9.22
N GLU A 167 -20.64 12.87 -8.10
CA GLU A 167 -19.74 13.14 -6.98
C GLU A 167 -19.10 11.87 -6.42
N ASN A 168 -19.86 10.78 -6.29
CA ASN A 168 -19.35 9.49 -5.85
C ASN A 168 -18.31 8.91 -6.82
N ARG A 169 -18.55 9.03 -8.13
CA ARG A 169 -17.58 8.61 -9.16
C ARG A 169 -16.32 9.46 -9.11
N GLU A 170 -16.47 10.78 -8.96
CA GLU A 170 -15.34 11.70 -8.83
C GLU A 170 -14.51 11.41 -7.58
N TYR A 171 -15.17 11.14 -6.44
CA TYR A 171 -14.50 10.80 -5.19
C TYR A 171 -13.68 9.52 -5.32
N ARG A 172 -14.25 8.44 -5.88
CA ARG A 172 -13.52 7.19 -6.15
C ARG A 172 -12.34 7.41 -7.09
N LYS A 173 -12.54 8.15 -8.18
CA LYS A 173 -11.46 8.49 -9.12
C LYS A 173 -10.34 9.23 -8.41
N ARG A 174 -10.68 10.21 -7.56
CA ARG A 174 -9.70 10.95 -6.77
C ARG A 174 -8.94 10.07 -5.79
N LEU A 175 -9.61 9.12 -5.14
CA LEU A 175 -8.94 8.14 -4.28
C LEU A 175 -7.93 7.29 -5.08
N ALA A 176 -8.32 6.79 -6.26
CA ALA A 176 -7.42 6.06 -7.15
C ALA A 176 -6.22 6.92 -7.59
N ASP A 177 -6.47 8.17 -8.02
CA ASP A 177 -5.45 9.11 -8.47
C ASP A 177 -4.48 9.52 -7.35
N ASN A 178 -4.93 9.51 -6.10
CA ASN A 178 -4.11 9.88 -4.94
C ASN A 178 -3.55 8.67 -4.15
N ARG A 179 -3.86 7.43 -4.55
CA ARG A 179 -3.38 6.20 -3.90
C ARG A 179 -1.88 6.22 -3.67
N GLU A 180 -1.09 6.48 -4.72
CA GLU A 180 0.38 6.44 -4.60
C GLU A 180 0.92 7.50 -3.64
N LYS A 181 0.33 8.71 -3.68
CA LYS A 181 0.73 9.81 -2.78
C LYS A 181 0.36 9.50 -1.34
N ALA A 182 -0.80 8.91 -1.10
CA ALA A 182 -1.23 8.49 0.22
C ALA A 182 -0.30 7.40 0.79
N LEU A 183 0.02 6.38 0.00
CA LEU A 183 0.97 5.33 0.37
C LEU A 183 2.36 5.91 0.68
N ALA A 184 2.84 6.86 -0.12
CA ALA A 184 4.12 7.51 0.11
C ALA A 184 4.16 8.26 1.45
N LEU A 185 3.09 8.99 1.79
CA LEU A 185 2.96 9.68 3.08
C LEU A 185 2.91 8.68 4.25
N ILE A 186 2.17 7.58 4.10
CA ILE A 186 2.10 6.53 5.13
C ILE A 186 3.47 5.92 5.36
N VAL A 187 4.23 5.63 4.30
CA VAL A 187 5.58 5.07 4.43
C VAL A 187 6.56 6.09 5.02
N GLU A 188 6.46 7.36 4.63
CA GLU A 188 7.29 8.42 5.20
C GLU A 188 7.07 8.58 6.71
N LEU A 189 5.81 8.52 7.16
CA LEU A 189 5.45 8.54 8.59
C LEU A 189 6.16 7.45 9.40
N LEU A 190 6.42 6.28 8.80
CA LEU A 190 7.05 5.16 9.51
C LEU A 190 8.44 5.52 10.05
N ARG A 191 9.16 6.44 9.37
CA ARG A 191 10.51 6.89 9.76
C ARG A 191 10.53 7.64 11.09
N TYR A 192 9.39 8.18 11.50
CA TYR A 192 9.23 8.90 12.77
C TYR A 192 8.77 7.99 13.89
N GLN A 193 8.45 6.73 13.62
CA GLN A 193 7.95 5.84 14.65
C GLN A 193 9.11 5.28 15.48
N PRO A 194 8.98 5.20 16.82
CA PRO A 194 10.05 4.73 17.71
C PRO A 194 10.55 3.32 17.35
N TRP A 195 9.66 2.48 16.83
CA TRP A 195 9.95 1.10 16.45
C TRP A 195 10.66 0.95 15.10
N ALA A 196 10.79 2.01 14.30
CA ALA A 196 11.61 2.01 13.10
C ALA A 196 13.11 2.03 13.43
N ASN A 197 13.48 2.61 14.58
CA ASN A 197 14.87 2.73 15.06
C ASN A 197 15.27 1.65 16.08
N ALA A 198 14.39 0.67 16.32
CA ALA A 198 14.55 -0.42 17.28
C ALA A 198 14.89 -1.78 16.62
#